data_AF-A0A6M0BR76-F1
#
_entry.id   AF-A0A6M0BR76-F1
#
_cell.length_a   1.000
_cell.length_b   1.000
_cell.length_c   1.000
_cell.angle_alpha   90.00
_cell.angle_beta   90.00
_cell.angle_gamma   90.00
#
_symmetry.space_group_name_H-M   'P 1'
#
loop_
_entity.id
_entity.type
_entity.pdbx_description
1 polymer ?
#
loop_
_entity_poly.entity_id
_entity_poly.type
_entity_poly.pdbx_seq_one_letter_code
_entity_poly.pdbx_strand_id
1 'polypeptide(L)' 'STGHFTQVVWKKSTQLGCGAAQGVKTIQGRQYNAFYVVCQYGPAGNVLGQFSDNVMAP' A
#
# COMPACT_ATOMS: atom_id res chain seq x y z
N SER A 1 -12.63 1.88 4.22
CA SER A 1 -11.50 1.23 3.53
C SER A 1 -10.28 1.34 4.43
N THR A 2 -9.71 0.22 4.89
CA THR A 2 -8.55 0.17 5.81
C THR A 2 -7.37 -0.64 5.27
N GLY A 3 -7.46 -1.16 4.04
CA GLY A 3 -6.48 -2.12 3.49
C GLY A 3 -5.05 -1.58 3.37
N HIS A 4 -4.87 -0.30 3.07
CA HIS A 4 -3.53 0.31 3.07
C HIS A 4 -2.92 0.35 4.47
N PHE A 5 -3.69 0.78 5.47
CA PHE A 5 -3.24 0.82 6.86
C PHE A 5 -2.83 -0.57 7.35
N THR A 6 -3.70 -1.57 7.16
CA THR A 6 -3.44 -2.92 7.67
C THR A 6 -2.24 -3.59 7.01
N GLN A 7 -1.92 -3.25 5.75
CA GLN A 7 -0.68 -3.72 5.11
C GLN A 7 0.56 -3.04 5.70
N VAL A 8 0.50 -1.73 5.96
CA VAL A 8 1.63 -0.98 6.53
C VAL A 8 2.03 -1.52 7.90
N VAL A 9 1.06 -1.84 8.76
CA VAL A 9 1.32 -2.32 10.12
C VAL A 9 1.37 -3.84 10.24
N TRP A 10 1.35 -4.58 9.12
CA TRP A 10 1.24 -6.03 9.12
C TRP A 10 2.48 -6.69 9.73
N LYS A 11 2.37 -7.22 10.96
CA LYS A 11 3.48 -7.81 11.73
C LYS A 11 4.38 -8.75 10.94
N LYS A 12 3.81 -9.63 10.11
CA LYS A 12 4.58 -10.62 9.34
C LYS A 12 5.32 -10.03 8.13
N SER A 13 4.97 -8.83 7.66
CA SER A 13 5.68 -8.19 6.54
C SER A 13 7.02 -7.67 7.05
N THR A 14 8.12 -8.16 6.49
CA THR A 14 9.49 -7.85 6.97
C THR A 14 10.35 -7.16 5.92
N GLN A 15 9.88 -7.11 4.68
CA GLN A 15 10.56 -6.48 3.55
C GLN A 15 9.62 -5.48 2.91
N LEU A 16 10.19 -4.34 2.51
CA LEU A 16 9.51 -3.26 1.83
C LEU A 16 10.36 -2.81 0.65
N GLY A 17 9.75 -2.75 -0.52
CA GLY A 17 10.33 -2.10 -1.69
C GLY A 17 9.35 -1.05 -2.23
N CYS A 18 9.81 0.17 -2.46
CA CYS A 18 8.99 1.24 -3.02
C CYS A 18 9.64 1.85 -4.26
N GLY A 19 8.81 2.23 -5.21
CA GLY A 19 9.20 2.99 -6.40
C GLY A 19 8.32 4.21 -6.56
N ALA A 20 8.90 5.27 -7.13
CA ALA A 20 8.16 6.48 -7.44
C ALA A 20 8.48 6.98 -8.85
N ALA A 21 7.46 7.53 -9.53
CA ALA A 21 7.60 8.10 -10.87
C ALA A 21 6.69 9.31 -11.05
N GLN A 22 7.17 10.30 -11.79
CA GLN A 22 6.34 11.39 -12.30
C GLN A 22 5.61 10.91 -13.56
N GLY A 23 4.40 11.41 -13.78
CA GLY A 23 3.62 11.10 -14.97
C GLY A 23 2.46 12.06 -15.16
N VAL A 24 1.51 11.67 -16.02
CA VAL A 24 0.31 12.46 -16.32
C VAL A 24 -0.93 11.60 -16.06
N LYS A 25 -1.89 12.15 -15.32
CA LYS A 25 -3.19 11.53 -15.08
C LYS A 25 -4.26 12.31 -15.84
N THR A 26 -5.05 11.62 -16.66
CA THR A 26 -6.23 12.21 -17.30
C THR A 26 -7.45 12.01 -16.41
N ILE A 27 -8.11 13.11 -16.04
CA ILE A 27 -9.37 13.11 -15.27
C ILE A 27 -10.38 13.93 -16.07
N GLN A 28 -11.49 13.30 -16.46
CA GLN A 28 -12.56 13.93 -17.24
C GLN A 28 -12.03 14.65 -18.51
N GLY A 29 -11.09 14.03 -19.22
CA GLY A 29 -10.48 14.57 -20.44
C GLY A 29 -9.39 15.63 -20.21
N ARG A 30 -9.14 16.07 -18.98
CA ARG A 30 -8.07 17.03 -18.65
C ARG A 30 -6.83 16.31 -18.08
N GLN A 31 -5.65 16.71 -18.54
CA GLN A 31 -4.36 16.20 -18.07
C GLN A 31 -3.87 16.97 -16.84
N TYR A 32 -3.34 16.22 -15.87
CA TYR A 32 -2.74 16.73 -14.64
C TYR A 32 -1.38 16.07 -14.42
N ASN A 33 -0.42 16.84 -13.90
CA ASN A 33 0.81 16.26 -13.38
C ASN A 33 0.47 15.30 -12.24
N ALA A 34 1.09 14.13 -12.26
CA ALA A 34 0.89 13.08 -11.28
C ALA A 34 2.23 12.60 -10.73
N PHE A 35 2.20 12.20 -9.47
CA PHE A 35 3.29 11.52 -8.80
C PHE A 35 2.78 10.19 -8.31
N TYR A 36 3.30 9.10 -8.88
CA TYR A 36 2.90 7.74 -8.56
C TYR A 36 3.89 7.16 -7.58
N VAL A 37 3.38 6.61 -6.48
CA VAL A 37 4.16 5.86 -5.50
C VAL A 37 3.55 4.47 -5.38
N VAL A 38 4.38 3.44 -5.53
CA VAL A 38 3.97 2.05 -5.36
C VAL A 38 4.93 1.39 -4.38
N CYS A 39 4.37 0.68 -3.41
CA CYS A 39 5.14 -0.12 -2.47
C CYS A 39 4.68 -1.59 -2.50
N GLN A 40 5.64 -2.49 -2.42
CA GLN A 40 5.47 -3.93 -2.29
C GLN A 40 5.96 -4.38 -0.93
N TYR A 41 5.19 -5.25 -0.28
CA TYR A 41 5.47 -5.77 1.06
C TYR A 41 5.71 -7.28 0.97
N GLY A 42 6.75 -7.77 1.63
CA GLY A 42 7.12 -9.18 1.63
C GLY A 42 7.33 -9.71 3.05
N PRO A 43 6.70 -10.84 3.43
CA PRO A 43 5.51 -11.47 2.84
C PRO A 43 4.31 -10.52 2.73
N ALA A 44 3.37 -10.81 1.83
CA ALA A 44 2.16 -10.01 1.65
C ALA A 44 1.27 -10.00 2.90
N GLY A 45 0.67 -8.85 3.19
CA GLY A 45 -0.29 -8.67 4.28
C GLY A 45 -1.74 -8.84 3.82
N ASN A 46 -2.68 -8.44 4.68
CA ASN A 46 -4.12 -8.48 4.41
C ASN A 46 -4.66 -9.88 4.06
N VAL A 47 -4.03 -10.93 4.57
CA VAL A 47 -4.52 -12.29 4.40
C VAL A 47 -5.74 -12.48 5.29
N LEU A 48 -6.86 -12.87 4.69
CA LEU A 48 -8.11 -13.14 5.41
C LEU A 48 -7.87 -14.20 6.50
N GLY A 49 -8.44 -13.96 7.68
CA GLY A 49 -8.28 -14.82 8.85
C GLY A 49 -6.99 -14.59 9.66
N GLN A 50 -6.10 -13.67 9.25
CA GLN A 50 -4.83 -13.43 9.96
C GLN A 50 -4.72 -12.03 10.59
N PHE A 51 -5.79 -11.23 10.61
CA PHE A 51 -5.73 -9.83 11.06
C PHE A 51 -5.41 -9.69 12.56
N SER A 52 -5.99 -10.51 13.43
CA SER A 52 -5.75 -10.46 14.89
C SER A 52 -4.27 -10.64 15.25
N ASP A 53 -3.56 -11.45 14.48
CA ASP A 53 -2.16 -11.78 14.75
C ASP A 53 -1.19 -10.77 14.16
N ASN A 54 -1.67 -9.92 13.24
CA ASN A 54 -0.83 -9.04 12.43
C ASN A 54 -1.13 -7.55 12.56
N VAL A 55 -2.29 -7.16 13.10
CA VAL A 55 -2.69 -5.75 13.28
C VAL A 55 -2.95 -5.53 14.77
N MET A 56 -1.98 -4.94 15.47
CA MET A 56 -2.03 -4.75 16.92
C MET A 56 -2.69 -3.42 17.30
N ALA A 57 -3.14 -3.33 18.56
CA ALA A 57 -3.56 -2.06 19.12
C ALA A 57 -2.37 -1.07 19.17
N PRO A 58 -2.62 0.24 19.03
CA PRO A 58 -1.59 1.27 19.14
C PRO A 58 -0.84 1.27 20.47
#